data_AF-A0A1X9YBC4-F1
#
_entry.id   AF-A0A1X9YBC4-F1
#
_cell.length_a   1.000
_cell.length_b   1.000
_cell.length_c   1.000
_cell.angle_alpha   90.00
_cell.angle_beta   90.00
_cell.angle_gamma   90.00
#
_symmetry.space_group_name_H-M   'P 1'
#
loop_
_entity.id
_entity.type
_entity.pdbx_description
1 polymer ?
#
loop_
_entity_poly.entity_id
_entity_poly.type
_entity_poly.pdbx_seq_one_letter_code
_entity_poly.pdbx_strand_id
1 'polypeptide(L)'
;MLNWGAVMSYAYWRKCDFQVHTPRDPNWQGVRPIGIGDDKDGVPATVVDVDTARQQWAEDFVEQCVRRGLEAIAITDHHEMVMVPYVQAAIAARRDLEPDFDLLLFPGMELTCRHGYQCLILFDADLLEEWRREAQGRLGIVVASLNDKARQALIGPHRVVRFDC
;
A
#
# COMPACT_ATOMS: atom_id res chain seq x y z
N MET A 1 -37.24 7.10 -30.63
CA MET A 1 -37.10 6.29 -29.39
C MET A 1 -35.76 5.60 -29.45
N LEU A 2 -34.76 6.10 -28.72
CA LEU A 2 -33.53 5.37 -28.45
C LEU A 2 -33.27 5.41 -26.94
N ASN A 3 -32.85 4.25 -26.49
CA ASN A 3 -32.99 3.70 -25.15
C ASN A 3 -32.03 4.41 -24.18
N TRP A 4 -32.57 5.11 -23.18
CA TRP A 4 -31.82 5.48 -21.98
C TRP A 4 -31.66 4.21 -21.17
N GLY A 5 -30.62 3.43 -21.48
CA GLY A 5 -30.15 2.36 -20.61
C GLY A 5 -29.63 3.01 -19.33
N ALA A 6 -30.54 3.27 -18.39
CA ALA A 6 -30.17 3.58 -17.02
C ALA A 6 -29.30 2.41 -16.55
N VAL A 7 -28.01 2.68 -16.33
CA VAL A 7 -27.12 1.75 -15.65
C VAL A 7 -27.76 1.52 -14.28
N MET A 8 -28.42 0.39 -14.13
CA MET A 8 -28.98 0.00 -12.84
C MET A 8 -27.79 -0.30 -11.94
N SER A 9 -27.39 0.66 -11.11
CA SER A 9 -26.47 0.42 -10.02
C SER A 9 -27.27 -0.21 -8.89
N TYR A 10 -27.14 -1.52 -8.76
CA TYR A 10 -27.57 -2.23 -7.56
C TYR A 10 -26.37 -2.39 -6.64
N ALA A 11 -26.64 -2.54 -5.34
CA ALA A 11 -25.59 -2.89 -4.38
C ALA A 11 -25.00 -4.26 -4.79
N TYR A 12 -23.68 -4.29 -4.98
CA TYR A 12 -22.93 -5.50 -5.30
C TYR A 12 -22.07 -5.87 -4.10
N TRP A 13 -22.13 -7.14 -3.68
CA TRP A 13 -21.29 -7.65 -2.61
C TRP A 13 -19.89 -7.94 -3.14
N ARG A 14 -18.85 -7.48 -2.42
CA ARG A 14 -17.45 -7.82 -2.69
C ARG A 14 -16.82 -8.41 -1.45
N LYS A 15 -16.08 -9.51 -1.59
CA LYS A 15 -15.22 -10.00 -0.50
C LYS A 15 -14.03 -9.06 -0.32
N CYS A 16 -13.78 -8.59 0.90
CA CYS A 16 -12.71 -7.61 1.14
C CYS A 16 -11.78 -7.90 2.31
N ASP A 17 -10.60 -7.29 2.25
CA ASP A 17 -9.65 -7.15 3.35
C ASP A 17 -9.06 -5.74 3.35
N PHE A 18 -9.46 -4.91 4.33
CA PHE A 18 -9.08 -3.50 4.40
C PHE A 18 -8.01 -3.19 5.45
N GLN A 19 -7.42 -4.22 6.07
CA GLN A 19 -6.32 -4.02 7.01
C GLN A 19 -5.17 -4.97 6.67
N VAL A 20 -4.32 -4.52 5.75
CA VAL A 20 -3.18 -5.30 5.26
C VAL A 20 -1.90 -4.50 5.45
N HIS A 21 -0.99 -5.08 6.23
CA HIS A 21 0.40 -4.63 6.33
C HIS A 21 1.28 -5.36 5.30
N THR A 22 2.32 -4.68 4.86
CA THR A 22 3.35 -5.19 3.96
C THR A 22 4.67 -5.37 4.72
N PRO A 23 5.71 -5.92 4.07
CA PRO A 23 7.05 -5.97 4.64
C PRO A 23 7.69 -4.61 4.97
N ARG A 24 7.00 -3.49 4.69
CA ARG A 24 7.37 -2.15 5.17
C ARG A 24 7.01 -1.94 6.63
N ASP A 25 6.02 -2.65 7.15
CA ASP A 25 5.59 -2.49 8.53
C ASP A 25 6.76 -2.78 9.51
N PRO A 26 6.99 -1.92 10.52
CA PRO A 26 8.06 -2.12 11.50
C PRO A 26 7.97 -3.45 12.26
N ASN A 27 6.77 -3.97 12.46
CA ASN A 27 6.51 -5.21 13.19
C ASN A 27 6.36 -6.43 12.27
N TRP A 28 6.64 -6.29 10.97
CA TRP A 28 6.63 -7.43 10.04
C TRP A 28 7.58 -8.54 10.49
N GLN A 29 7.04 -9.75 10.64
CA GLN A 29 7.75 -10.94 11.10
C GLN A 29 8.18 -11.88 9.95
N GLY A 30 7.70 -11.63 8.73
CA GLY A 30 8.08 -12.41 7.55
C GLY A 30 9.42 -11.97 6.96
N VAL A 31 9.84 -12.66 5.89
CA VAL A 31 10.99 -12.23 5.08
C VAL A 31 10.70 -10.85 4.49
N ARG A 32 11.68 -9.95 4.58
CA ARG A 32 11.61 -8.62 3.98
C ARG A 32 12.31 -8.65 2.61
N PRO A 33 11.77 -7.95 1.60
CA PRO A 33 12.51 -7.63 0.39
C PRO A 33 13.84 -6.96 0.73
N ILE A 34 14.83 -7.12 -0.13
CA ILE A 34 16.13 -6.45 0.02
C ILE A 34 15.95 -4.92 0.09
N GLY A 35 16.69 -4.27 0.97
CA GLY A 35 16.78 -2.82 1.07
C GLY A 35 18.03 -2.28 0.34
N ILE A 36 18.09 -0.95 0.15
CA ILE A 36 19.24 -0.32 -0.50
C ILE A 36 20.51 -0.59 0.33
N GLY A 37 21.55 -1.10 -0.33
CA GLY A 37 22.82 -1.41 0.28
C GLY A 37 22.85 -2.68 1.13
N ASP A 38 21.79 -3.49 1.12
CA ASP A 38 21.85 -4.86 1.64
C ASP A 38 22.70 -5.75 0.71
N ASP A 39 23.27 -6.83 1.26
CA ASP A 39 24.09 -7.74 0.46
C ASP A 39 23.21 -8.52 -0.52
N LYS A 40 23.53 -8.41 -1.81
CA LYS A 40 22.95 -9.20 -2.89
C LYS A 40 24.10 -9.92 -3.59
N ASP A 41 24.35 -11.15 -3.17
CA ASP A 41 25.38 -12.03 -3.72
C ASP A 41 26.79 -11.39 -3.71
N GLY A 42 27.13 -10.71 -2.61
CA GLY A 42 28.44 -10.04 -2.45
C GLY A 42 28.53 -8.64 -3.06
N VAL A 43 27.43 -8.08 -3.58
CA VAL A 43 27.35 -6.71 -4.09
C VAL A 43 26.23 -5.95 -3.37
N PRO A 44 26.43 -4.67 -2.97
CA PRO A 44 25.37 -3.88 -2.36
C PRO A 44 24.17 -3.66 -3.31
N ALA A 45 22.97 -3.97 -2.84
CA ALA A 45 21.73 -3.80 -3.59
C ALA A 45 21.50 -2.34 -4.00
N THR A 46 21.15 -2.15 -5.27
CA THR A 46 20.83 -0.85 -5.88
C THR A 46 19.34 -0.51 -5.75
N VAL A 47 18.96 0.70 -6.13
CA VAL A 47 17.54 1.10 -6.21
C VAL A 47 16.75 0.15 -7.13
N VAL A 48 17.34 -0.25 -8.26
CA VAL A 48 16.71 -1.17 -9.22
C VAL A 48 16.46 -2.55 -8.61
N ASP A 49 17.38 -3.02 -7.77
CA ASP A 49 17.23 -4.30 -7.09
C ASP A 49 16.07 -4.26 -6.07
N VAL A 50 15.97 -3.16 -5.32
CA VAL A 50 14.89 -2.93 -4.36
C VAL A 50 13.54 -2.81 -5.06
N ASP A 51 13.47 -2.05 -6.16
CA ASP A 51 12.25 -1.90 -6.95
C ASP A 51 11.79 -3.23 -7.54
N THR A 52 12.72 -4.01 -8.08
CA THR A 52 12.44 -5.37 -8.58
C THR A 52 11.88 -6.27 -7.47
N ALA A 53 12.49 -6.25 -6.28
CA ALA A 53 12.04 -7.10 -5.17
C ALA A 53 10.66 -6.68 -4.63
N ARG A 54 10.36 -5.38 -4.60
CA ARG A 54 9.04 -4.86 -4.22
C ARG A 54 7.96 -5.18 -5.25
N GLN A 55 8.31 -5.09 -6.54
CA GLN A 55 7.42 -5.46 -7.63
C GLN A 55 7.06 -6.95 -7.57
N GLN A 56 8.07 -7.83 -7.38
CA GLN A 56 7.82 -9.27 -7.22
C GLN A 56 6.90 -9.56 -6.03
N TRP A 57 7.14 -8.92 -4.88
CA TRP A 57 6.26 -9.07 -3.72
C TRP A 57 4.82 -8.65 -4.04
N ALA A 58 4.63 -7.57 -4.79
CA ALA A 58 3.31 -7.07 -5.14
C ALA A 58 2.55 -8.03 -6.07
N GLU A 59 3.24 -8.63 -7.04
CA GLU A 59 2.69 -9.66 -7.92
C GLU A 59 2.26 -10.90 -7.14
N ASP A 60 3.13 -11.39 -6.25
CA ASP A 60 2.83 -12.53 -5.38
C ASP A 60 1.63 -12.22 -4.47
N PHE A 61 1.56 -11.00 -3.93
CA PHE A 61 0.46 -10.56 -3.09
C PHE A 61 -0.88 -10.50 -3.84
N VAL A 62 -0.90 -9.96 -5.07
CA VAL A 62 -2.09 -9.94 -5.92
C VAL A 62 -2.56 -11.37 -6.23
N GLU A 63 -1.63 -12.29 -6.53
CA GLU A 63 -1.95 -13.70 -6.74
C GLU A 63 -2.55 -14.35 -5.49
N GLN A 64 -2.06 -14.03 -4.29
CA GLN A 64 -2.69 -14.49 -3.04
C GLN A 64 -4.10 -13.93 -2.84
N CYS A 65 -4.35 -12.68 -3.23
CA CYS A 65 -5.69 -12.08 -3.18
C CYS A 65 -6.66 -12.85 -4.06
N VAL A 66 -6.25 -13.18 -5.29
CA VAL A 66 -7.05 -13.98 -6.23
C VAL A 66 -7.34 -15.38 -5.68
N ARG A 67 -6.32 -16.08 -5.18
CA ARG A 67 -6.50 -17.41 -4.56
C ARG A 67 -7.48 -17.41 -3.39
N ARG A 68 -7.56 -16.29 -2.66
CA ARG A 68 -8.48 -16.12 -1.53
C ARG A 68 -9.85 -15.58 -1.95
N GLY A 69 -10.05 -15.28 -3.23
CA GLY A 69 -11.27 -14.70 -3.78
C GLY A 69 -11.57 -13.30 -3.24
N LEU A 70 -10.53 -12.51 -2.92
CA LEU A 70 -10.71 -11.11 -2.55
C LEU A 70 -11.01 -10.29 -3.81
N GLU A 71 -11.99 -9.40 -3.73
CA GLU A 71 -12.45 -8.53 -4.83
C GLU A 71 -12.22 -7.05 -4.51
N ALA A 72 -11.92 -6.72 -3.24
CA ALA A 72 -11.50 -5.40 -2.81
C ALA A 72 -10.49 -5.49 -1.66
N ILE A 73 -9.43 -4.71 -1.71
CA ILE A 73 -8.38 -4.69 -0.69
C ILE A 73 -7.95 -3.27 -0.35
N ALA A 74 -7.32 -3.10 0.80
CA ALA A 74 -6.53 -1.91 1.09
C ALA A 74 -5.13 -2.29 1.55
N ILE A 75 -4.13 -1.49 1.20
CA ILE A 75 -2.80 -1.55 1.80
C ILE A 75 -2.73 -0.44 2.83
N THR A 76 -2.51 -0.80 4.10
CA THR A 76 -2.62 0.10 5.25
C THR A 76 -1.38 -0.01 6.15
N ASP A 77 -0.20 0.16 5.55
CA ASP A 77 1.06 0.19 6.31
C ASP A 77 1.06 1.29 7.37
N HIS A 78 1.86 1.09 8.43
CA HIS A 78 1.97 2.04 9.53
C HIS A 78 2.61 3.37 9.06
N HIS A 79 1.77 4.40 8.98
CA HIS A 79 2.12 5.75 8.55
C HIS A 79 2.85 5.82 7.19
N GLU A 80 2.57 4.94 6.23
CA GLU A 80 3.16 5.04 4.88
C GLU A 80 2.34 4.32 3.81
N MET A 81 2.67 4.58 2.53
CA MET A 81 2.01 3.99 1.35
C MET A 81 3.02 3.52 0.30
N VAL A 82 4.24 3.15 0.70
CA VAL A 82 5.34 2.84 -0.23
C VAL A 82 5.00 1.68 -1.18
N MET A 83 4.28 0.67 -0.71
CA MET A 83 3.94 -0.50 -1.53
C MET A 83 2.73 -0.30 -2.44
N VAL A 84 1.91 0.73 -2.21
CA VAL A 84 0.71 1.03 -3.01
C VAL A 84 1.00 1.09 -4.52
N PRO A 85 1.97 1.87 -5.02
CA PRO A 85 2.22 1.95 -6.46
C PRO A 85 2.62 0.62 -7.10
N TYR A 86 3.36 -0.24 -6.39
CA TYR A 86 3.75 -1.56 -6.91
C TYR A 86 2.53 -2.50 -7.01
N VAL A 87 1.63 -2.49 -6.02
CA VAL A 87 0.38 -3.26 -6.08
C VAL A 87 -0.55 -2.73 -7.17
N GLN A 88 -0.63 -1.40 -7.35
CA GLN A 88 -1.36 -0.79 -8.48
C GLN A 88 -0.81 -1.27 -9.82
N ALA A 89 0.52 -1.28 -9.99
CA ALA A 89 1.18 -1.76 -11.20
C ALA A 89 0.92 -3.25 -11.45
N ALA A 90 1.00 -4.10 -10.42
CA ALA A 90 0.70 -5.53 -10.53
C ALA A 90 -0.76 -5.80 -10.92
N ILE A 91 -1.72 -5.05 -10.34
CA ILE A 91 -3.14 -5.14 -10.72
C ILE A 91 -3.34 -4.70 -12.18
N ALA A 92 -2.73 -3.59 -12.59
CA ALA A 92 -2.82 -3.08 -13.95
C ALA A 92 -2.24 -4.08 -14.97
N ALA A 93 -1.04 -4.61 -14.72
CA ALA A 93 -0.41 -5.61 -15.57
C ALA A 93 -1.28 -6.87 -15.71
N ARG A 94 -1.94 -7.30 -14.62
CA ARG A 94 -2.87 -8.43 -14.68
C ARG A 94 -4.12 -8.11 -15.50
N ARG A 95 -4.69 -6.90 -15.38
CA ARG A 95 -5.83 -6.46 -16.20
C ARG A 95 -5.53 -6.41 -17.69
N ASP A 96 -4.30 -6.04 -18.05
CA ASP A 96 -3.86 -6.04 -19.46
C ASP A 96 -3.88 -7.45 -20.07
N LEU A 97 -3.67 -8.50 -19.25
CA LEU A 97 -3.70 -9.90 -19.66
C LEU A 97 -5.09 -10.54 -19.50
N GLU A 98 -5.82 -10.15 -18.46
CA GLU A 98 -7.12 -10.67 -18.04
C GLU A 98 -8.11 -9.49 -17.92
N PRO A 99 -8.79 -9.06 -19.00
CA PRO A 99 -9.65 -7.86 -18.98
C PRO A 99 -10.82 -7.93 -17.98
N ASP A 100 -11.26 -9.14 -17.62
CA ASP A 100 -12.31 -9.38 -16.63
C ASP A 100 -11.77 -9.38 -15.18
N PHE A 101 -10.46 -9.18 -14.98
CA PHE A 101 -9.85 -9.15 -13.65
C PHE A 101 -10.24 -7.88 -12.88
N ASP A 102 -11.02 -8.08 -11.82
CA ASP A 102 -11.65 -6.99 -11.06
C ASP A 102 -11.30 -7.00 -9.57
N LEU A 103 -10.02 -6.75 -9.26
CA LEU A 103 -9.56 -6.48 -7.90
C LEU A 103 -9.49 -4.96 -7.65
N LEU A 104 -10.28 -4.46 -6.69
CA LEU A 104 -10.25 -3.06 -6.28
C LEU A 104 -9.18 -2.84 -5.21
N LEU A 105 -8.34 -1.82 -5.36
CA LEU A 105 -7.35 -1.42 -4.37
C LEU A 105 -7.67 -0.02 -3.85
N PHE A 106 -7.88 0.09 -2.55
CA PHE A 106 -7.92 1.36 -1.82
C PHE A 106 -6.54 1.65 -1.23
N PRO A 107 -5.85 2.72 -1.67
CA PRO A 107 -4.67 3.21 -0.97
C PRO A 107 -5.04 3.59 0.46
N GLY A 108 -4.23 3.27 1.45
CA GLY A 108 -4.54 3.60 2.83
C GLY A 108 -3.35 3.61 3.76
N MET A 109 -3.61 3.92 5.02
CA MET A 109 -2.62 3.89 6.09
C MET A 109 -3.29 3.50 7.40
N GLU A 110 -2.54 2.82 8.26
CA GLU A 110 -2.86 2.74 9.67
C GLU A 110 -2.13 3.87 10.41
N LEU A 111 -2.88 4.67 11.15
CA LEU A 111 -2.37 5.76 11.98
C LEU A 111 -2.48 5.42 13.45
N THR A 112 -1.44 5.77 14.22
CA THR A 112 -1.51 5.73 15.67
C THR A 112 -1.93 7.11 16.20
N CYS A 113 -3.14 7.18 16.73
CA CYS A 113 -3.71 8.36 17.37
C CYS A 113 -3.20 8.51 18.82
N ARG A 114 -3.58 9.62 19.46
CA ARG A 114 -3.28 9.87 20.87
C ARG A 114 -3.82 8.74 21.75
N HIS A 115 -3.08 8.38 22.80
CA HIS A 115 -3.38 7.26 23.71
C HIS A 115 -3.31 5.85 23.09
N GLY A 116 -2.73 5.71 21.89
CA GLY A 116 -2.42 4.40 21.30
C GLY A 116 -3.56 3.77 20.49
N TYR A 117 -4.66 4.50 20.27
CA TYR A 117 -5.71 4.06 19.35
C TYR A 117 -5.17 3.97 17.92
N GLN A 118 -5.60 2.95 17.17
CA GLN A 118 -5.28 2.82 15.74
C GLN A 118 -6.49 3.25 14.91
N CYS A 119 -6.23 3.95 13.82
CA CYS A 119 -7.24 4.41 12.88
C CYS A 119 -6.81 4.03 11.46
N LEU A 120 -7.74 3.49 10.68
CA LEU A 120 -7.55 3.25 9.26
C LEU A 120 -8.02 4.47 8.47
N ILE A 121 -7.17 4.97 7.60
CA ILE A 121 -7.56 5.89 6.53
C ILE A 121 -7.51 5.12 5.22
N LEU A 122 -8.64 5.10 4.52
CA LEU A 122 -8.74 4.58 3.16
C LEU A 122 -9.04 5.76 2.23
N PHE A 123 -8.26 5.88 1.18
CA PHE A 123 -8.49 6.82 0.09
C PHE A 123 -9.28 6.15 -1.01
N ASP A 124 -10.04 6.93 -1.77
CA ASP A 124 -10.72 6.44 -2.96
C ASP A 124 -9.73 5.76 -3.91
N ALA A 125 -10.16 4.67 -4.52
CA ALA A 125 -9.32 3.82 -5.35
C ALA A 125 -8.70 4.56 -6.56
N ASP A 126 -9.37 5.60 -7.03
CA ASP A 126 -8.99 6.45 -8.15
C ASP A 126 -8.40 7.80 -7.72
N LEU A 127 -8.20 8.04 -6.41
CA LEU A 127 -7.55 9.27 -5.94
C LEU A 127 -6.15 9.38 -6.53
N LEU A 128 -5.78 10.55 -7.08
CA LEU A 128 -4.46 10.73 -7.68
C LEU A 128 -3.33 10.68 -6.63
N GLU A 129 -2.15 10.24 -7.04
CA GLU A 129 -0.99 10.11 -6.16
C GLU A 129 -0.58 11.44 -5.50
N GLU A 130 -0.67 12.55 -6.22
CA GLU A 130 -0.39 13.88 -5.70
C GLU A 130 -1.26 14.24 -4.50
N TRP A 131 -2.55 13.90 -4.52
CA TRP A 131 -3.47 14.14 -3.42
C TRP A 131 -3.20 13.22 -2.23
N ARG A 132 -2.77 11.97 -2.49
CA ARG A 132 -2.31 11.06 -1.42
C ARG A 132 -1.07 11.61 -0.72
N ARG A 133 -0.10 12.12 -1.48
CA ARG A 133 1.11 12.75 -0.95
C ARG A 133 0.79 14.02 -0.16
N GLU A 134 -0.12 14.84 -0.65
CA GLU A 134 -0.59 16.02 0.09
C GLU A 134 -1.27 15.62 1.40
N ALA A 135 -2.13 14.60 1.39
CA ALA A 135 -2.76 14.07 2.59
C ALA A 135 -1.70 13.63 3.61
N GLN A 136 -0.70 12.85 3.21
CA GLN A 136 0.41 12.46 4.09
C GLN A 136 1.16 13.68 4.68
N GLY A 137 1.44 14.68 3.85
CA GLY A 137 2.09 15.92 4.30
C GLY A 137 1.27 16.70 5.32
N ARG A 138 -0.04 16.87 5.09
CA ARG A 138 -0.98 17.52 6.04
C ARG A 138 -1.12 16.72 7.33
N LEU A 139 -1.01 15.40 7.21
CA LEU A 139 -1.01 14.49 8.34
C LEU A 139 0.33 14.51 9.12
N GLY A 140 1.31 15.33 8.72
CA GLY A 140 2.61 15.39 9.41
C GLY A 140 3.38 14.08 9.37
N ILE A 141 3.03 13.20 8.43
CA ILE A 141 3.71 11.94 8.18
C ILE A 141 4.92 12.26 7.32
N VAL A 142 6.11 12.06 7.86
CA VAL A 142 7.35 12.18 7.08
C VAL A 142 7.34 11.05 6.06
N VAL A 143 7.27 11.41 4.77
CA VAL A 143 7.40 10.44 3.68
C VAL A 143 8.74 9.72 3.87
N ALA A 144 8.68 8.42 4.17
CA ALA A 144 9.87 7.63 4.39
C ALA A 144 10.77 7.73 3.17
N SER A 145 12.01 8.20 3.38
CA SER A 145 13.03 8.11 2.34
C SER A 145 13.32 6.64 2.05
N LEU A 146 13.78 6.34 0.83
CA LEU A 146 14.11 4.98 0.36
C LEU A 146 15.19 4.26 1.20
N ASN A 147 15.71 4.90 2.25
CA ASN A 147 16.71 4.33 3.13
C ASN A 147 16.07 3.75 4.39
N ASP A 148 15.81 2.44 4.35
CA ASP A 148 15.16 1.69 5.43
C ASP A 148 15.98 1.69 6.73
N LYS A 149 17.32 1.84 6.65
CA LYS A 149 18.22 1.92 7.81
C LYS A 149 18.13 3.25 8.55
N ALA A 150 17.76 4.34 7.87
CA ALA A 150 17.54 5.65 8.52
C ALA A 150 16.28 5.64 9.39
N ARG A 151 15.27 4.82 9.05
CA ARG A 151 14.00 4.71 9.80
C ARG A 151 14.19 4.07 11.16
N GLN A 152 15.01 3.02 11.27
CA GLN A 152 15.28 2.33 12.55
C GLN A 152 16.03 3.23 13.56
N ALA A 153 16.86 4.16 13.08
CA ALA A 153 17.59 5.12 13.91
C ALA A 153 16.75 6.33 14.35
N LEU A 154 15.64 6.64 13.66
CA LEU A 154 14.77 7.78 13.96
C LEU A 154 13.69 7.48 15.01
N ILE A 155 13.56 6.24 15.48
CA ILE A 155 12.70 5.83 16.61
C ILE A 155 13.37 6.19 17.96
N GLY A 156 14.03 7.34 18.02
CA GLY A 156 14.18 8.11 19.27
C GLY A 156 12.89 8.89 19.54
N PRO A 157 12.75 9.60 20.66
CA PRO A 157 11.50 10.27 21.04
C PRO A 157 11.26 11.52 20.18
N HIS A 158 11.00 11.35 18.88
CA HIS A 158 10.64 12.43 17.98
C HIS A 158 9.13 12.46 17.75
N ARG A 159 8.62 13.65 18.04
CA ARG A 159 7.31 14.25 17.83
C ARG A 159 6.59 13.72 16.58
N VAL A 160 5.90 12.58 16.71
CA VAL A 160 4.77 12.23 15.86
C VAL A 160 3.80 13.41 15.93
N VAL A 161 3.35 13.93 14.78
CA VAL A 161 2.25 14.89 14.75
C VAL A 161 1.04 14.17 15.33
N ARG A 162 0.76 14.46 16.60
CA ARG A 162 -0.38 13.89 17.31
C ARG A 162 -1.60 14.64 16.82
N PHE A 163 -2.48 13.95 16.11
CA PHE A 163 -3.80 14.48 15.80
C PHE A 163 -4.59 14.62 17.09
N ASP A 164 -5.07 15.83 17.34
CA ASP A 164 -6.16 16.06 18.28
C ASP A 164 -7.45 15.66 17.54
N CYS A 165 -7.78 14.38 17.62
CA CYS A 165 -9.15 13.92 17.44
C CYS A 165 -9.89 13.95 18.78
#